data_AF-A0A814SWZ3-F1
#
_entry.id   AF-A0A814SWZ3-F1
#
_cell.length_a   1.000
_cell.length_b   1.000
_cell.length_c   1.000
_cell.angle_alpha   90.00
_cell.angle_beta   90.00
_cell.angle_gamma   90.00
#
_symmetry.space_group_name_H-M   'P 1'
#
loop_
_entity.id
_entity.type
_entity.pdbx_description
1 polymer ?
#
loop_
_entity_poly.entity_id
_entity_poly.type
_entity_poly.pdbx_seq_one_letter_code
_entity_poly.pdbx_strand_id
1 'polypeptide(L)'
;MGENTSQDQTIQFMLMEEEKKQNFGFEDIVIDYENGYAIMGGDNREWMAHYTLPSVDKHGQMYKFNFISEKFEIIPLINYHYDHFHPHGLSLLKNNNNKEQQLFVINHRTDDDNNDKIIEYVDIFDVQIDENTNKIQLKLVQSITDPLFTVHVL
;
A
#
# COMPACT_ATOMS: atom_id res chain seq x y z
N MET A 1 27.97 -19.15 -18.54
CA MET A 1 27.09 -20.14 -17.89
C MET A 1 26.74 -19.55 -16.52
N GLY A 2 25.73 -18.71 -16.34
CA GLY A 2 24.47 -18.61 -17.06
C GLY A 2 23.47 -19.59 -16.45
N GLU A 3 22.43 -19.06 -15.81
CA GLU A 3 21.25 -19.74 -15.24
C GLU A 3 21.35 -20.20 -13.77
N ASN A 4 20.79 -19.39 -12.85
CA ASN A 4 19.86 -19.84 -11.80
C ASN A 4 19.42 -18.68 -10.88
N THR A 5 18.79 -17.64 -11.42
CA THR A 5 18.24 -16.53 -10.60
C THR A 5 16.72 -16.53 -10.50
N SER A 6 15.99 -17.19 -11.40
CA SER A 6 14.52 -17.24 -11.34
C SER A 6 14.00 -18.25 -10.31
N GLN A 7 14.70 -19.38 -10.12
CA GLN A 7 14.32 -20.37 -9.10
C GLN A 7 14.54 -19.85 -7.68
N ASP A 8 15.60 -19.09 -7.42
CA ASP A 8 15.88 -18.54 -6.09
C ASP A 8 14.87 -17.47 -5.66
N GLN A 9 14.36 -16.66 -6.60
CA GLN A 9 13.29 -15.70 -6.32
C GLN A 9 11.93 -16.37 -6.13
N THR A 10 11.66 -17.45 -6.89
CA THR A 10 10.45 -18.25 -6.73
C THR A 10 10.46 -19.01 -5.40
N ILE A 11 11.62 -19.47 -4.94
CA ILE A 11 11.81 -20.13 -3.64
C ILE A 11 11.70 -19.12 -2.49
N GLN A 12 12.18 -17.88 -2.65
CA GLN A 12 11.95 -16.82 -1.66
C GLN A 12 10.47 -16.46 -1.49
N PHE A 13 9.70 -16.43 -2.59
CA PHE A 13 8.23 -16.27 -2.51
C PHE A 13 7.54 -17.47 -1.84
N MET A 14 7.99 -18.70 -2.11
CA MET A 14 7.46 -19.91 -1.44
C MET A 14 7.87 -20.01 0.04
N LEU A 15 9.05 -19.52 0.42
CA LEU A 15 9.51 -19.52 1.82
C LEU A 15 8.79 -18.47 2.69
N MET A 16 8.12 -17.48 2.09
CA MET A 16 7.18 -16.63 2.82
C MET A 16 5.86 -17.35 3.17
N GLU A 17 5.54 -18.50 2.55
CA GLU A 17 4.31 -19.24 2.88
C GLU A 17 4.41 -20.11 4.14
N GLU A 18 5.60 -20.45 4.63
CA GLU A 18 5.76 -21.40 5.75
C GLU A 18 6.01 -20.75 7.12
N GLU A 19 6.39 -19.47 7.21
CA GLU A 19 6.50 -18.78 8.50
C GLU A 19 5.24 -17.95 8.81
N LYS A 20 4.24 -18.65 9.39
CA LYS A 20 2.96 -18.13 9.90
C LYS A 20 2.13 -17.43 8.81
N LYS A 21 1.04 -18.09 8.40
CA LYS A 21 -0.03 -17.53 7.55
C LYS A 21 -0.57 -16.21 8.11
N GLN A 22 0.15 -15.10 7.90
CA GLN A 22 -0.45 -13.79 7.91
C GLN A 22 -1.30 -13.74 6.64
N ASN A 23 -2.58 -13.44 6.81
CA ASN A 23 -3.54 -13.32 5.71
C ASN A 23 -3.30 -11.98 4.97
N PHE A 24 -2.10 -11.83 4.43
CA PHE A 24 -1.68 -10.63 3.70
C PHE A 24 -2.21 -10.70 2.28
N GLY A 25 -2.95 -9.67 1.86
CA GLY A 25 -3.55 -9.63 0.54
C GLY A 25 -3.51 -8.24 -0.04
N PHE A 26 -3.26 -8.17 -1.35
CA PHE A 26 -3.52 -6.95 -2.10
C PHE A 26 -5.03 -6.73 -2.20
N GLU A 27 -5.47 -5.51 -1.95
CA GLU A 27 -6.89 -5.15 -2.07
C GLU A 27 -7.16 -4.47 -3.40
N ASP A 28 -6.32 -3.50 -3.78
CA ASP A 28 -6.47 -2.77 -5.04
C ASP A 28 -5.12 -2.46 -5.72
N ILE A 29 -5.20 -2.12 -7.01
CA ILE A 29 -4.07 -1.88 -7.91
C ILE A 29 -4.39 -0.74 -8.88
N VAL A 30 -3.44 0.18 -9.04
CA VAL A 30 -3.43 1.15 -10.14
C VAL A 30 -2.28 0.87 -11.09
N ILE A 31 -2.56 0.93 -12.39
CA ILE A 31 -1.59 0.61 -13.44
C ILE A 31 -1.21 1.88 -14.21
N ASP A 32 0.08 2.19 -14.23
CA ASP A 32 0.65 3.21 -15.09
C ASP A 32 1.40 2.55 -16.26
N TYR A 33 0.68 2.34 -17.37
CA TYR A 33 1.26 1.77 -18.59
C TYR A 33 2.33 2.65 -19.24
N GLU A 34 2.25 3.97 -19.07
CA GLU A 34 3.18 4.90 -19.72
C GLU A 34 4.54 4.89 -19.04
N ASN A 35 4.54 4.78 -17.71
CA ASN A 35 5.76 4.66 -16.91
C ASN A 35 6.17 3.21 -16.60
N GLY A 36 5.39 2.22 -17.07
CA GLY A 36 5.75 0.81 -17.01
C GLY A 36 5.74 0.19 -15.61
N TYR A 37 4.80 0.61 -14.75
CA TYR A 37 4.66 0.03 -13.41
C TYR A 37 3.20 -0.05 -12.95
N ALA A 38 2.98 -0.85 -11.91
CA ALA A 38 1.75 -0.82 -11.12
C ALA A 38 2.06 -0.45 -9.66
N ILE A 39 1.12 0.21 -8.99
CA ILE A 39 1.13 0.45 -7.55
C ILE A 39 -0.01 -0.35 -6.93
N MET A 40 0.26 -1.07 -5.84
CA MET A 40 -0.71 -1.92 -5.13
C MET A 40 -0.70 -1.59 -3.64
N GLY A 41 -1.89 -1.64 -3.03
CA GLY A 41 -2.09 -1.54 -1.59
C GLY A 41 -2.23 -2.96 -1.03
N GLY A 42 -1.34 -3.34 -0.13
CA GLY A 42 -1.40 -4.62 0.56
C GLY A 42 -1.67 -4.41 2.03
N ASP A 43 -2.55 -5.23 2.61
CA ASP A 43 -2.86 -5.18 4.04
C ASP A 43 -2.96 -6.57 4.64
N ASN A 44 -2.72 -6.66 5.96
CA ASN A 44 -2.94 -7.88 6.71
C ASN A 44 -4.42 -7.97 7.11
N ARG A 45 -5.18 -8.81 6.40
CA ARG A 45 -6.63 -9.00 6.59
C ARG A 45 -7.00 -9.57 7.96
N GLU A 46 -6.05 -10.10 8.72
CA GLU A 46 -6.30 -10.47 10.12
C GLU A 46 -6.60 -9.26 11.00
N TRP A 47 -6.23 -8.05 10.58
CA TRP A 47 -6.57 -6.81 11.29
C TRP A 47 -8.10 -6.62 11.33
N MET A 48 -8.75 -6.79 10.18
CA MET A 48 -10.21 -6.71 10.09
C MET A 48 -10.95 -7.92 10.66
N ALA A 49 -10.38 -9.12 10.58
CA ALA A 49 -11.06 -10.33 11.06
C ALA A 49 -11.06 -10.47 12.60
N HIS A 50 -10.14 -9.81 13.29
CA HIS A 50 -9.93 -9.96 14.73
C HIS A 50 -9.75 -8.61 15.42
N TYR A 51 -10.85 -7.87 15.56
CA TYR A 51 -11.00 -6.65 16.39
C TYR A 51 -10.69 -6.85 17.90
N THR A 52 -10.14 -7.98 18.30
CA THR A 52 -10.01 -8.39 19.71
C THR A 52 -8.60 -8.80 20.13
N LEU A 53 -7.59 -8.68 19.25
CA LEU A 53 -6.21 -9.07 19.58
C LEU A 53 -5.24 -7.87 19.49
N PRO A 54 -4.82 -7.31 20.63
CA PRO A 54 -4.10 -6.04 20.72
C PRO A 54 -2.59 -6.13 20.44
N SER A 55 -2.12 -7.08 19.61
CA SER A 55 -0.69 -7.39 19.58
C SER A 55 -0.13 -7.87 18.24
N VAL A 56 -0.65 -7.40 17.12
CA VAL A 56 0.03 -7.66 15.85
C VAL A 56 0.31 -6.30 15.25
N ASP A 57 1.59 -6.00 15.04
CA ASP A 57 2.02 -4.94 14.13
C ASP A 57 1.47 -5.30 12.73
N LYS A 58 0.33 -4.71 12.37
CA LYS A 58 -0.43 -5.04 11.14
C LYS A 58 -0.46 -3.87 10.17
N HIS A 59 0.61 -3.10 10.05
CA HIS A 59 0.61 -2.01 9.08
C HIS A 59 0.61 -2.60 7.66
N GLY A 60 -0.40 -2.24 6.89
CA GLY A 60 -0.38 -2.40 5.45
C GLY A 60 0.75 -1.60 4.82
N GLN A 61 0.96 -1.83 3.52
CA GLN A 61 2.10 -1.29 2.81
C GLN A 61 1.74 -1.04 1.35
N MET A 62 2.39 -0.04 0.75
CA MET A 62 2.32 0.23 -0.68
C MET A 62 3.44 -0.49 -1.41
N TYR A 63 3.12 -1.06 -2.56
CA TYR A 63 4.05 -1.84 -3.37
C TYR A 63 4.08 -1.33 -4.80
N LYS A 64 5.24 -1.41 -5.43
CA LYS A 64 5.44 -1.19 -6.84
C LYS A 64 5.76 -2.52 -7.51
N PHE A 65 5.11 -2.81 -8.64
CA PHE A 65 5.59 -3.81 -9.59
C PHE A 65 6.13 -3.11 -10.83
N ASN A 66 7.39 -3.32 -11.16
CA ASN A 66 8.02 -2.80 -12.37
C ASN A 66 7.89 -3.82 -13.51
N PHE A 67 7.29 -3.44 -14.64
CA PHE A 67 7.02 -4.37 -15.74
C PHE A 67 8.27 -4.74 -16.55
N ILE A 68 9.31 -3.90 -16.52
CA ILE A 68 10.55 -4.14 -17.27
C ILE A 68 11.46 -5.07 -16.49
N SER A 69 11.63 -4.81 -15.19
CA SER A 69 12.51 -5.63 -14.35
C SER A 69 11.80 -6.82 -13.72
N GLU A 70 10.47 -6.87 -13.81
CA GLU A 70 9.60 -7.87 -13.16
C GLU A 70 9.83 -7.96 -11.64
N LYS A 71 10.14 -6.82 -11.02
CA LYS A 71 10.43 -6.75 -9.58
C LYS A 71 9.33 -6.07 -8.79
N PHE A 72 9.07 -6.63 -7.60
CA PHE A 72 8.29 -6.02 -6.55
C PHE A 72 9.17 -5.24 -5.59
N GLU A 73 8.75 -4.03 -5.25
CA GLU A 73 9.45 -3.14 -4.34
C GLU A 73 8.46 -2.52 -3.36
N ILE A 74 8.82 -2.43 -2.09
CA ILE A 74 8.05 -1.66 -1.11
C ILE A 74 8.26 -0.17 -1.42
N ILE A 75 7.17 0.57 -1.48
CA ILE A 75 7.17 2.02 -1.70
C ILE A 75 7.24 2.71 -0.33
N PRO A 76 8.29 3.50 -0.05
CA PRO A 76 8.37 4.27 1.18
C PRO A 76 7.29 5.35 1.24
N LEU A 77 6.65 5.48 2.41
CA LEU A 77 5.75 6.58 2.73
C LEU A 77 6.57 7.69 3.42
N ILE A 78 6.57 8.89 2.85
CA ILE A 78 7.29 10.06 3.35
C ILE A 78 6.31 11.01 4.04
N ASN A 79 6.68 11.50 5.22
CA ASN A 79 5.84 12.36 6.08
C ASN A 79 4.53 11.72 6.55
N TYR A 80 4.41 10.40 6.42
CA TYR A 80 3.31 9.65 7.02
C TYR A 80 3.60 9.50 8.51
N HIS A 81 2.75 10.11 9.33
CA HIS A 81 2.97 10.25 10.78
C HIS A 81 1.86 9.58 11.61
N TYR A 82 0.97 8.85 10.95
CA TYR A 82 -0.05 8.06 11.62
C TYR A 82 0.52 6.69 11.91
N ASP A 83 0.19 6.16 13.09
CA ASP A 83 0.66 4.85 13.46
C ASP A 83 0.02 3.77 12.59
N HIS A 84 -1.23 3.95 12.13
CA HIS A 84 -1.95 2.96 11.34
C HIS A 84 -2.02 3.31 9.84
N PHE A 85 -1.75 2.34 8.97
CA PHE A 85 -1.92 2.44 7.52
C PHE A 85 -2.47 1.11 7.01
N HIS A 86 -3.70 1.13 6.52
CA HIS A 86 -4.44 -0.02 6.01
C HIS A 86 -5.06 0.39 4.67
N PRO A 87 -4.26 0.35 3.58
CA PRO A 87 -4.70 0.81 2.28
C PRO A 87 -5.75 -0.15 1.70
N HIS A 88 -6.79 0.45 1.17
CA HIS A 88 -7.86 -0.20 0.43
C HIS A 88 -7.83 0.36 -1.00
N GLY A 89 -8.93 0.95 -1.46
CA GLY A 89 -9.07 1.48 -2.80
C GLY A 89 -8.02 2.53 -3.18
N LEU A 90 -7.53 2.43 -4.42
CA LEU A 90 -6.49 3.28 -4.97
C LEU A 90 -7.00 4.04 -6.21
N SER A 91 -6.58 5.28 -6.38
CA SER A 91 -6.79 6.02 -7.62
C SER A 91 -5.59 6.89 -7.95
N LEU A 92 -5.13 6.83 -9.20
CA LEU A 92 -4.00 7.60 -9.68
C LEU A 92 -4.49 8.74 -10.59
N LEU A 93 -4.27 9.97 -10.17
CA LEU A 93 -4.46 11.16 -10.99
C LEU A 93 -3.11 11.56 -11.58
N LYS A 94 -3.05 11.72 -12.91
CA LYS A 94 -1.88 12.29 -13.59
C LYS A 94 -2.22 13.69 -14.10
N ASN A 95 -1.35 14.65 -13.83
CA ASN A 95 -1.49 16.00 -14.36
C ASN A 95 -0.95 16.09 -15.81
N ASN A 96 -1.02 17.29 -16.40
CA ASN A 96 -0.57 17.51 -17.78
C ASN A 96 0.92 17.12 -17.96
N ASN A 97 1.17 16.18 -18.87
CA ASN A 97 2.44 15.55 -19.22
C ASN A 97 2.95 14.46 -18.25
N ASN A 98 2.11 13.92 -17.36
CA ASN A 98 2.48 12.85 -16.42
C ASN A 98 3.62 13.19 -15.45
N LYS A 99 3.96 14.48 -15.33
CA LYS A 99 5.11 14.95 -14.53
C LYS A 99 4.76 15.06 -13.06
N GLU A 100 3.50 15.33 -12.73
CA GLU A 100 3.00 15.26 -11.37
C GLU A 100 1.90 14.22 -11.33
N GLN A 101 2.01 13.34 -10.36
CA GLN A 101 1.08 12.25 -10.13
C GLN A 101 0.64 12.31 -8.68
N GLN A 102 -0.66 12.20 -8.48
CA GLN A 102 -1.25 12.11 -7.15
C GLN A 102 -1.94 10.76 -6.99
N LEU A 103 -1.56 10.04 -5.94
CA LEU A 103 -2.21 8.80 -5.54
C LEU A 103 -3.18 9.09 -4.41
N PHE A 104 -4.44 8.76 -4.63
CA PHE A 104 -5.49 8.78 -3.64
C PHE A 104 -5.63 7.36 -3.09
N VAL A 105 -5.54 7.23 -1.78
CA VAL A 105 -5.59 5.94 -1.07
C VAL A 105 -6.72 6.03 -0.05
N ILE A 106 -7.73 5.18 -0.20
CA ILE A 106 -8.70 4.93 0.87
C ILE A 106 -7.94 4.15 1.95
N ASN A 107 -7.95 4.67 3.17
CA ASN A 107 -7.18 4.14 4.27
C ASN A 107 -8.08 4.00 5.51
N HIS A 108 -8.10 2.81 6.09
CA HIS A 108 -8.79 2.55 7.34
C HIS A 108 -7.87 2.88 8.50
N ARG A 109 -8.26 3.83 9.35
CA ARG A 109 -7.50 4.15 10.56
C ARG A 109 -8.36 3.93 11.79
N THR A 110 -7.74 3.47 12.87
CA THR A 110 -8.34 3.55 14.20
C THR A 110 -8.30 4.98 14.68
N ASP A 111 -9.41 5.42 15.28
CA ASP A 111 -9.43 6.65 16.07
C ASP A 111 -9.02 6.30 17.50
N ASP A 112 -7.84 6.77 17.92
CA ASP A 112 -7.31 6.54 19.26
C ASP A 112 -8.21 7.15 20.35
N ASP A 113 -9.05 8.15 20.00
CA ASP A 113 -9.94 8.84 20.94
C ASP A 113 -11.34 8.20 21.05
N ASN A 114 -11.74 7.31 20.13
CA ASN A 114 -13.14 6.83 20.00
C ASN A 114 -13.33 5.30 19.99
N ASN A 115 -12.76 4.58 20.97
CA ASN A 115 -13.09 3.19 21.30
C ASN A 115 -13.04 2.22 20.08
N ASP A 116 -11.89 2.12 19.42
CA ASP A 116 -11.66 1.17 18.31
C ASP A 116 -12.57 1.37 17.07
N LYS A 117 -13.15 2.56 16.89
CA LYS A 117 -13.90 2.87 15.68
C LYS A 117 -12.96 3.04 14.49
N ILE A 118 -13.23 2.31 13.41
CA ILE A 118 -12.57 2.54 12.11
C ILE A 118 -13.19 3.75 11.43
N ILE A 119 -12.33 4.68 11.05
CA ILE A 119 -12.68 5.82 10.21
C ILE A 119 -11.96 5.66 8.86
N GLU A 120 -12.70 5.90 7.78
CA GLU A 120 -12.13 5.96 6.45
C GLU A 120 -11.55 7.35 6.19
N TYR A 121 -10.29 7.35 5.77
CA TYR A 121 -9.59 8.53 5.28
C TYR A 121 -9.27 8.35 3.80
N VAL A 122 -9.30 9.43 3.03
CA VAL A 122 -8.62 9.49 1.75
C VAL A 122 -7.28 10.18 1.99
N ASP A 123 -6.22 9.40 1.89
CA ASP A 123 -4.85 9.90 1.89
C ASP A 123 -4.43 10.28 0.48
N ILE A 124 -3.95 11.51 0.36
CA ILE A 124 -3.49 12.07 -0.90
C ILE A 124 -1.97 12.14 -0.82
N PHE A 125 -1.32 11.39 -1.71
CA PHE A 125 0.14 11.35 -1.84
C PHE A 125 0.59 11.95 -3.16
N ASP A 126 1.63 12.77 -3.12
CA ASP A 126 2.42 13.06 -4.30
C ASP A 126 3.31 11.84 -4.61
N VAL A 127 3.24 11.33 -5.83
CA VAL A 127 4.08 10.23 -6.31
C VAL A 127 5.39 10.82 -6.82
N GLN A 128 6.48 10.55 -6.11
CA GLN A 128 7.82 11.02 -6.46
C GLN A 128 8.60 9.89 -7.13
N ILE A 129 9.04 10.13 -8.36
CA ILE A 129 9.80 9.16 -9.15
C ILE A 129 11.22 9.68 -9.30
N ASP A 130 12.20 8.88 -8.88
CA ASP A 130 13.61 9.14 -9.20
C ASP A 130 13.88 8.71 -10.65
N GLU A 131 14.12 9.67 -11.53
CA GLU A 131 14.34 9.43 -12.97
C GLU A 131 15.56 8.54 -13.28
N ASN A 132 16.54 8.45 -12.37
CA ASN A 132 17.75 7.63 -12.58
C ASN A 132 17.55 6.19 -12.13
N THR A 133 16.78 5.98 -11.06
CA THR A 133 16.61 4.65 -10.44
C THR A 133 15.24 4.05 -10.69
N ASN A 134 14.30 4.83 -11.23
CA ASN A 134 12.86 4.55 -11.31
C ASN A 134 12.23 4.21 -9.94
N LYS A 135 12.89 4.52 -8.81
CA LYS A 135 12.31 4.28 -7.50
C LYS A 135 11.17 5.26 -7.25
N ILE A 136 10.10 4.76 -6.63
CA ILE A 136 8.94 5.54 -6.25
C ILE A 136 8.97 5.79 -4.75
N GLN A 137 8.57 6.99 -4.33
CA GLN A 137 8.22 7.34 -2.96
C GLN A 137 6.86 8.04 -2.96
N LEU A 138 6.09 7.84 -1.89
CA LEU A 138 4.78 8.49 -1.71
C LEU A 138 4.89 9.51 -0.61
N LYS A 139 4.86 10.79 -0.95
CA LYS A 139 4.89 11.87 0.04
C LYS A 139 3.48 12.27 0.41
N LEU A 140 3.11 12.09 1.67
CA LEU A 140 1.79 12.49 2.17
C LEU A 140 1.64 14.01 2.01
N VAL A 141 0.58 14.42 1.31
CA VAL A 141 0.18 15.82 1.15
C VAL A 141 -0.88 16.17 2.17
N GLN A 142 -1.93 15.34 2.24
CA GLN A 142 -3.09 15.57 3.09
C GLN A 142 -3.84 14.27 3.34
N SER A 143 -4.53 14.20 4.47
CA SER A 143 -5.58 13.23 4.74
C SER A 143 -6.91 13.96 4.87
N ILE A 144 -7.95 13.46 4.20
CA ILE A 144 -9.32 13.97 4.35
C ILE A 144 -10.22 12.86 4.84
N THR A 145 -11.20 13.20 5.67
CA THR A 145 -12.28 12.28 6.08
C THR A 145 -13.58 13.06 6.08
N ASP A 146 -14.69 12.36 5.82
CA ASP A 146 -16.03 12.90 5.96
C ASP A 146 -16.65 12.25 7.20
N PRO A 147 -17.35 13.01 8.08
CA PRO A 147 -18.08 12.43 9.19
C PRO A 147 -19.07 11.31 8.80
N LEU A 148 -19.48 11.25 7.54
CA LEU A 148 -20.32 10.20 6.97
C LEU A 148 -19.53 8.94 6.56
N PHE A 149 -18.20 9.01 6.39
CA PHE A 149 -17.31 7.88 6.10
C PHE A 149 -16.90 7.13 7.38
N THR A 150 -17.89 6.82 8.21
CA THR A 150 -17.70 5.94 9.35
C THR A 150 -18.23 4.55 9.05
N VAL A 151 -17.36 3.56 9.12
CA VAL A 151 -17.74 2.16 8.94
C VAL A 151 -18.39 1.68 10.24
N HIS A 152 -19.68 1.37 10.17
CA HIS A 152 -20.35 0.60 11.22
C HIS A 152 -20.14 -0.87 10.93
N VAL A 153 -19.28 -1.52 11.71
CA VAL A 153 -19.15 -2.98 11.67
C VAL A 153 -20.48 -3.54 12.18
N LEU A 154 -21.21 -4.25 11.30
CA LEU A 154 -22.49 -4.91 11.61
C LEU A 154 -22.30 -6.18 12.45
#